data_AF-A0A9D0IIX6-F1
#
_entry.id   AF-A0A9D0IIX6-F1
#
_cell.length_a   1.000
_cell.length_b   1.000
_cell.length_c   1.000
_cell.angle_alpha   90.00
_cell.angle_beta   90.00
_cell.angle_gamma   90.00
#
_symmetry.space_group_name_H-M   'P 1'
#
loop_
_entity.id
_entity.type
_entity.pdbx_description
1 polymer ?
#
loop_
_entity_poly.entity_id
_entity_poly.type
_entity_poly.pdbx_seq_one_letter_code
_entity_poly.pdbx_strand_id
1 'polypeptide(L)'
;MFDTGAVADAVRYACITELSALKPGSVSVHSDGHGMVVDDFVRSANAIAPALVGAGLSVGERILAAIEATRLVVDCNTNLGIVLLCAPLAHAALNIRPGQSLRAALGETLRTLDKNDTHLAYAAILMAEPAGLGEVAQHDVRNNKPDVGLLQVMRTAQRHDRIARQYVNNYADVFDVAVPRLYDGMERWGDEVWATASAYVGLLARFPDTHIERKYGLQLAQDISARAKHLDDMLLDKQATPHTLFAPLARFDAELKGKGINPGTSADLTVAALTVKRLQAYLKDSGQMPFFGRGTGPGCVSSPVSSTAN
;
A
#
# COMPACT_ATOMS: atom_id res chain seq x y z
N MET A 1 -17.02 -13.73 5.32
CA MET A 1 -16.42 -13.68 3.97
C MET A 1 -16.74 -12.32 3.40
N PHE A 2 -15.78 -11.64 2.77
CA PHE A 2 -16.04 -10.36 2.13
C PHE A 2 -16.91 -10.58 0.89
N ASP A 3 -17.89 -9.71 0.64
CA ASP A 3 -18.47 -9.60 -0.69
C ASP A 3 -17.53 -8.82 -1.62
N THR A 4 -17.73 -8.98 -2.93
CA THR A 4 -16.89 -8.33 -3.95
C THR A 4 -17.00 -6.81 -3.90
N GLY A 5 -18.16 -6.27 -3.48
CA GLY A 5 -18.38 -4.83 -3.32
C GLY A 5 -17.49 -4.24 -2.24
N ALA A 6 -17.43 -4.85 -1.05
CA ALA A 6 -16.61 -4.39 0.06
C ALA A 6 -15.11 -4.35 -0.29
N VAL A 7 -14.61 -5.34 -1.04
CA VAL A 7 -13.20 -5.37 -1.47
C VAL A 7 -12.92 -4.30 -2.53
N ALA A 8 -13.81 -4.14 -3.53
CA ALA A 8 -13.66 -3.11 -4.56
C ALA A 8 -13.73 -1.71 -3.95
N ASP A 9 -14.64 -1.49 -3.01
CA ASP A 9 -14.80 -0.23 -2.27
C ASP A 9 -13.58 0.07 -1.42
N ALA A 10 -13.00 -0.92 -0.73
CA ALA A 10 -11.78 -0.75 0.04
C ALA A 10 -10.61 -0.28 -0.85
N VAL A 11 -10.42 -0.89 -2.02
CA VAL A 11 -9.35 -0.51 -2.96
C VAL A 11 -9.60 0.88 -3.55
N ARG A 12 -10.82 1.15 -4.04
CA ARG A 12 -11.19 2.46 -4.62
C ARG A 12 -11.03 3.58 -3.60
N TYR A 13 -11.56 3.37 -2.40
CA TYR A 13 -11.45 4.30 -1.29
C TYR A 13 -9.99 4.58 -0.94
N ALA A 14 -9.16 3.54 -0.86
CA ALA A 14 -7.73 3.69 -0.56
C ALA A 14 -7.01 4.56 -1.60
N CYS A 15 -7.25 4.31 -2.90
CA CYS A 15 -6.65 5.11 -3.97
C CYS A 15 -7.06 6.60 -3.88
N ILE A 16 -8.35 6.87 -3.66
CA ILE A 16 -8.88 8.25 -3.59
C ILE A 16 -8.39 8.98 -2.32
N THR A 17 -8.36 8.28 -1.19
CA THR A 17 -7.89 8.84 0.09
C THR A 17 -6.42 9.19 0.01
N GLU A 18 -5.63 8.34 -0.63
CA GLU A 18 -4.21 8.56 -0.82
C GLU A 18 -3.95 9.85 -1.60
N LEU A 19 -4.72 10.14 -2.66
CA LEU A 19 -4.63 11.39 -3.44
C LEU A 19 -4.94 12.65 -2.62
N SER A 20 -5.75 12.53 -1.57
CA SER A 20 -6.11 13.66 -0.70
C SER A 20 -4.97 14.06 0.24
N ALA A 21 -4.00 13.17 0.48
CA ALA A 21 -2.90 13.42 1.41
C ALA A 21 -1.75 14.22 0.80
N LEU A 22 -1.18 15.12 1.59
CA LEU A 22 0.04 15.83 1.24
C LEU A 22 1.24 14.86 1.35
N LYS A 23 1.67 14.35 0.19
CA LYS A 23 2.74 13.37 0.06
C LYS A 23 3.88 13.96 -0.77
N PRO A 24 4.95 14.45 -0.13
CA PRO A 24 6.01 15.17 -0.82
C PRO A 24 6.55 14.46 -2.08
N GLY A 25 6.43 15.12 -3.23
CA GLY A 25 6.93 14.63 -4.52
C GLY A 25 5.96 13.74 -5.30
N SER A 26 4.94 13.17 -4.65
CA SER A 26 3.90 12.36 -5.29
C SER A 26 2.73 13.23 -5.78
N VAL A 27 1.96 12.73 -6.74
CA VAL A 27 0.70 13.37 -7.16
C VAL A 27 -0.29 13.44 -5.98
N SER A 28 -0.93 14.60 -5.80
CA SER A 28 -1.97 14.83 -4.78
C SER A 28 -2.87 16.00 -5.19
N VAL A 29 -4.03 16.17 -4.54
CA VAL A 29 -4.94 17.32 -4.74
C VAL A 29 -4.30 18.68 -4.47
N HIS A 30 -3.18 18.71 -3.75
CA HIS A 30 -2.44 19.93 -3.45
C HIS A 30 -1.54 20.39 -4.60
N SER A 31 -1.22 19.49 -5.55
CA SER A 31 -0.29 19.77 -6.65
C SER A 31 -0.21 18.60 -7.62
N ASP A 32 -0.51 18.86 -8.90
CA ASP A 32 -0.22 17.93 -10.01
C ASP A 32 1.31 17.70 -10.12
N GLY A 33 1.71 16.61 -10.78
CA GLY A 33 3.13 16.28 -10.92
C GLY A 33 3.41 15.24 -11.99
N HIS A 34 4.60 15.34 -12.59
CA HIS A 34 5.16 14.34 -13.50
C HIS A 34 4.34 14.09 -14.78
N GLY A 35 3.64 15.11 -15.27
CA GLY A 35 2.81 15.01 -16.49
C GLY A 35 1.50 14.24 -16.29
N MET A 36 1.13 13.95 -15.04
CA MET A 36 -0.14 13.32 -14.67
C MET A 36 -0.96 14.28 -13.81
N VAL A 37 -2.28 14.21 -13.97
CA VAL A 37 -3.23 14.99 -13.17
C VAL A 37 -3.99 14.08 -12.22
N VAL A 38 -4.51 14.63 -11.11
CA VAL A 38 -5.31 13.86 -10.14
C VAL A 38 -6.44 13.07 -10.80
N ASP A 39 -7.08 13.64 -11.83
CA ASP A 39 -8.17 13.00 -12.57
C ASP A 39 -7.75 11.66 -13.22
N ASP A 40 -6.50 11.54 -13.69
CA ASP A 40 -5.97 10.29 -14.23
C ASP A 40 -5.99 9.18 -13.18
N PHE A 41 -5.56 9.48 -11.95
CA PHE A 41 -5.53 8.52 -10.85
C PHE A 41 -6.94 8.17 -10.37
N VAL A 42 -7.87 9.13 -10.35
CA VAL A 42 -9.28 8.87 -10.01
C VAL A 42 -9.94 7.95 -11.04
N ARG A 43 -9.77 8.23 -12.34
CA ARG A 43 -10.23 7.35 -13.42
C ARG A 43 -9.66 5.94 -13.27
N SER A 44 -8.36 5.85 -13.01
CA SER A 44 -7.66 4.58 -12.83
C SER A 44 -8.17 3.81 -11.61
N ALA A 45 -8.40 4.47 -10.48
CA ALA A 45 -8.96 3.87 -9.27
C ALA A 45 -10.36 3.27 -9.51
N ASN A 46 -11.21 3.99 -10.24
CA ASN A 46 -12.54 3.53 -10.61
C ASN A 46 -12.50 2.34 -11.57
N ALA A 47 -11.51 2.30 -12.48
CA ALA A 47 -11.35 1.21 -13.44
C ALA A 47 -10.82 -0.08 -12.79
N ILE A 48 -9.82 0.00 -11.91
CA ILE A 48 -9.19 -1.20 -11.34
C ILE A 48 -10.03 -1.87 -10.26
N ALA A 49 -10.81 -1.11 -9.48
CA ALA A 49 -11.57 -1.64 -8.35
C ALA A 49 -12.49 -2.83 -8.72
N PRO A 50 -13.35 -2.75 -9.76
CA PRO A 50 -14.17 -3.90 -10.19
C PRO A 50 -13.33 -5.02 -10.82
N ALA A 51 -12.27 -4.69 -11.56
CA ALA A 51 -11.40 -5.68 -12.20
C ALA A 51 -10.67 -6.56 -11.17
N LEU A 52 -10.22 -5.95 -10.07
CA LEU A 52 -9.52 -6.63 -8.98
C LEU A 52 -10.41 -7.59 -8.18
N VAL A 53 -11.73 -7.53 -8.32
CA VAL A 53 -12.68 -8.38 -7.59
C VAL A 53 -13.45 -9.37 -8.48
N GLY A 54 -13.04 -9.53 -9.74
CA GLY A 54 -13.66 -10.50 -10.67
C GLY A 54 -13.79 -11.90 -10.06
N ALA A 55 -14.96 -12.52 -10.22
CA ALA A 55 -15.24 -13.83 -9.65
C ALA A 55 -14.37 -14.91 -10.29
N GLY A 56 -13.84 -15.83 -9.48
CA GLY A 56 -13.03 -16.96 -9.96
C GLY A 56 -11.61 -16.61 -10.46
N LEU A 57 -11.25 -15.33 -10.55
CA LEU A 57 -9.94 -14.92 -11.06
C LEU A 57 -8.81 -15.23 -10.09
N SER A 58 -7.72 -15.77 -10.63
CA SER A 58 -6.38 -15.86 -10.04
C SER A 58 -5.79 -14.46 -9.77
N VAL A 59 -4.61 -14.40 -9.15
CA VAL A 59 -3.95 -13.11 -8.87
C VAL A 59 -3.43 -12.50 -10.17
N GLY A 60 -2.81 -13.28 -11.04
CA GLY A 60 -2.33 -12.82 -12.34
C GLY A 60 -3.45 -12.31 -13.25
N GLU A 61 -4.60 -13.00 -13.28
CA GLU A 61 -5.76 -12.54 -14.05
C GLU A 61 -6.30 -11.20 -13.52
N ARG A 62 -6.35 -11.01 -12.19
CA ARG A 62 -6.73 -9.71 -11.59
C ARG A 62 -5.74 -8.62 -11.95
N ILE A 63 -4.44 -8.92 -11.94
CA ILE A 63 -3.39 -7.96 -12.32
C ILE A 63 -3.57 -7.53 -13.78
N LEU A 64 -3.68 -8.49 -14.70
CA LEU A 64 -3.83 -8.19 -16.13
C LEU A 64 -5.12 -7.42 -16.41
N ALA A 65 -6.26 -7.90 -15.90
CA ALA A 65 -7.56 -7.25 -16.11
C ALA A 65 -7.58 -5.81 -15.56
N ALA A 66 -6.92 -5.55 -14.43
CA ALA A 66 -6.83 -4.21 -13.87
C ALA A 66 -5.96 -3.26 -14.71
N ILE A 67 -4.85 -3.75 -15.26
CA ILE A 67 -4.01 -2.94 -16.17
C ILE A 67 -4.74 -2.69 -17.50
N GLU A 68 -5.41 -3.70 -18.07
CA GLU A 68 -6.27 -3.53 -19.25
C GLU A 68 -7.35 -2.46 -19.00
N ALA A 69 -8.04 -2.53 -17.86
CA ALA A 69 -9.04 -1.53 -17.49
C ALA A 69 -8.45 -0.12 -17.36
N THR A 70 -7.22 0.00 -16.85
CA THR A 70 -6.52 1.28 -16.75
C THR A 70 -6.20 1.85 -18.12
N ARG A 71 -5.70 1.02 -19.05
CA ARG A 71 -5.37 1.44 -20.43
C ARG A 71 -6.58 1.91 -21.25
N LEU A 72 -7.80 1.55 -20.84
CA LEU A 72 -9.03 2.04 -21.48
C LEU A 72 -9.41 3.46 -21.05
N VAL A 73 -8.86 3.96 -19.94
CA VAL A 73 -9.28 5.25 -19.34
C VAL A 73 -8.15 6.27 -19.22
N VAL A 74 -6.89 5.85 -19.30
CA VAL A 74 -5.70 6.72 -19.28
C VAL A 74 -4.57 6.15 -20.17
N ASP A 75 -3.79 7.04 -20.77
CA ASP A 75 -2.68 6.69 -21.68
C ASP A 75 -1.32 6.52 -20.99
N CYS A 76 -1.26 6.74 -19.67
CA CYS A 76 -0.04 6.68 -18.88
C CYS A 76 -0.13 5.69 -17.72
N ASN A 77 1.02 5.34 -17.14
CA ASN A 77 1.08 4.45 -15.98
C ASN A 77 0.81 5.21 -14.68
N THR A 78 -0.39 5.07 -14.15
CA THR A 78 -0.83 5.69 -12.89
C THR A 78 -0.79 4.74 -11.70
N ASN A 79 -0.85 3.42 -11.92
CA ASN A 79 -1.27 2.49 -10.86
C ASN A 79 -0.69 1.07 -10.96
N LEU A 80 0.33 0.81 -11.78
CA LEU A 80 0.91 -0.55 -11.86
C LEU A 80 1.36 -1.06 -10.49
N GLY A 81 2.05 -0.22 -9.71
CA GLY A 81 2.50 -0.60 -8.37
C GLY A 81 1.34 -0.87 -7.42
N ILE A 82 0.30 -0.02 -7.46
CA ILE A 82 -0.96 -0.23 -6.73
C ILE A 82 -1.59 -1.57 -7.11
N VAL A 83 -1.74 -1.88 -8.40
CA VAL A 83 -2.36 -3.12 -8.87
C VAL A 83 -1.57 -4.34 -8.42
N LEU A 84 -0.25 -4.32 -8.56
CA LEU A 84 0.63 -5.39 -8.09
C LEU A 84 0.52 -5.60 -6.57
N LEU A 85 0.27 -4.55 -5.78
CA LEU A 85 0.10 -4.70 -4.34
C LEU A 85 -1.32 -5.14 -3.95
N CYS A 86 -2.35 -4.60 -4.60
CA CYS A 86 -3.75 -4.78 -4.25
C CYS A 86 -4.37 -6.07 -4.79
N ALA A 87 -3.91 -6.61 -5.92
CA ALA A 87 -4.43 -7.88 -6.46
C ALA A 87 -4.31 -9.08 -5.50
N PRO A 88 -3.14 -9.38 -4.90
CA PRO A 88 -3.05 -10.47 -3.93
C PRO A 88 -3.80 -10.16 -2.61
N LEU A 89 -3.93 -8.88 -2.21
CA LEU A 89 -4.76 -8.49 -1.07
C LEU A 89 -6.25 -8.74 -1.34
N ALA A 90 -6.74 -8.38 -2.52
CA ALA A 90 -8.12 -8.62 -2.94
C ALA A 90 -8.41 -10.12 -3.02
N HIS A 91 -7.52 -10.90 -3.64
CA HIS A 91 -7.64 -12.35 -3.70
C HIS A 91 -7.66 -12.98 -2.29
N ALA A 92 -6.77 -12.54 -1.39
CA ALA A 92 -6.74 -13.00 0.00
C ALA A 92 -8.02 -12.66 0.77
N ALA A 93 -8.55 -11.44 0.58
CA ALA A 93 -9.80 -11.02 1.22
C ALA A 93 -10.99 -11.86 0.75
N LEU A 94 -11.13 -12.08 -0.56
CA LEU A 94 -12.24 -12.88 -1.11
C LEU A 94 -12.18 -14.36 -0.68
N ASN A 95 -10.99 -14.89 -0.41
CA ASN A 95 -10.79 -16.29 0.00
C ASN A 95 -10.53 -16.45 1.52
N ILE A 96 -10.74 -15.40 2.31
CA ILE A 96 -10.46 -15.45 3.76
C ILE A 96 -11.38 -16.45 4.46
N ARG A 97 -10.81 -17.31 5.29
CA ARG A 97 -11.57 -18.27 6.11
C ARG A 97 -11.99 -17.65 7.45
N PRO A 98 -13.11 -18.09 8.06
CA PRO A 98 -13.50 -17.64 9.39
C PRO A 98 -12.36 -17.78 10.41
N GLY A 99 -12.10 -16.74 11.20
CA GLY A 99 -11.03 -16.70 12.21
C GLY A 99 -9.60 -16.50 11.65
N GLN A 100 -9.43 -16.46 10.32
CA GLN A 100 -8.13 -16.19 9.70
C GLN A 100 -7.87 -14.68 9.64
N SER A 101 -6.64 -14.26 9.95
CA SER A 101 -6.24 -12.87 9.73
C SER A 101 -5.98 -12.60 8.25
N LEU A 102 -6.20 -11.36 7.80
CA LEU A 102 -5.93 -10.96 6.41
C LEU A 102 -4.47 -11.25 6.00
N ARG A 103 -3.49 -11.02 6.89
CA ARG A 103 -2.08 -11.29 6.62
C ARG A 103 -1.76 -12.79 6.49
N ALA A 104 -2.48 -13.64 7.22
CA ALA A 104 -2.34 -15.09 7.09
C ALA A 104 -2.94 -15.58 5.75
N ALA A 105 -4.11 -15.07 5.36
CA ALA A 105 -4.72 -15.37 4.06
C ALA A 105 -3.82 -14.89 2.91
N LEU A 106 -3.25 -13.68 3.02
CA LEU A 106 -2.28 -13.16 2.06
C LEU A 106 -1.05 -14.07 1.94
N GLY A 107 -0.49 -14.53 3.07
CA GLY A 107 0.66 -15.42 3.05
C GLY A 107 0.36 -16.80 2.44
N GLU A 108 -0.89 -17.25 2.44
CA GLU A 108 -1.34 -18.42 1.67
C GLU A 108 -1.40 -18.09 0.18
N THR A 109 -2.11 -17.02 -0.20
CA THR A 109 -2.20 -16.52 -1.58
C THR A 109 -0.82 -16.38 -2.24
N LEU A 110 0.13 -15.75 -1.57
CA LEU A 110 1.47 -15.50 -2.11
C LEU A 110 2.25 -16.80 -2.35
N ARG A 111 2.07 -17.83 -1.50
CA ARG A 111 2.78 -19.12 -1.64
C ARG A 111 2.19 -20.00 -2.74
N THR A 112 0.94 -19.78 -3.12
CA THR A 112 0.25 -20.55 -4.16
C THR A 112 0.36 -19.92 -5.55
N LEU A 113 1.01 -18.75 -5.68
CA LEU A 113 1.22 -18.10 -6.97
C LEU A 113 2.01 -18.98 -7.93
N ASP A 114 1.46 -19.22 -9.11
CA ASP A 114 2.01 -20.15 -10.08
C ASP A 114 2.66 -19.44 -11.30
N LYS A 115 3.03 -20.24 -12.30
CA LYS A 115 3.64 -19.74 -13.52
C LYS A 115 2.66 -18.99 -14.43
N ASN A 116 1.37 -19.31 -14.37
CA ASN A 116 0.35 -18.58 -15.10
C ASN A 116 0.16 -17.19 -14.48
N ASP A 117 0.15 -17.09 -13.15
CA ASP A 117 0.17 -15.79 -12.45
C ASP A 117 1.36 -14.94 -12.90
N THR A 118 2.53 -15.58 -13.09
CA THR A 118 3.75 -14.92 -13.57
C THR A 118 3.59 -14.37 -14.98
N HIS A 119 3.13 -15.20 -15.93
CA HIS A 119 2.96 -14.77 -17.32
C HIS A 119 1.96 -13.61 -17.45
N LEU A 120 0.87 -13.65 -16.70
CA LEU A 120 -0.15 -12.61 -16.72
C LEU A 120 0.34 -11.32 -16.07
N ALA A 121 1.06 -11.42 -14.93
CA ALA A 121 1.71 -10.26 -14.33
C ALA A 121 2.76 -9.64 -15.27
N TYR A 122 3.51 -10.45 -16.02
CA TYR A 122 4.50 -9.97 -17.00
C TYR A 122 3.81 -9.23 -18.15
N ALA A 123 2.74 -9.83 -18.70
CA ALA A 123 1.94 -9.19 -19.74
C ALA A 123 1.39 -7.82 -19.26
N ALA A 124 0.90 -7.76 -18.03
CA ALA A 124 0.41 -6.53 -17.42
C ALA A 124 1.52 -5.49 -17.22
N ILE A 125 2.70 -5.89 -16.74
CA ILE A 125 3.86 -5.00 -16.56
C ILE A 125 4.31 -4.44 -17.91
N LEU A 126 4.38 -5.26 -18.96
CA LEU A 126 4.72 -4.80 -20.30
C LEU A 126 3.67 -3.83 -20.85
N MET A 127 2.38 -4.13 -20.67
CA MET A 127 1.28 -3.27 -21.11
C MET A 127 1.22 -1.93 -20.38
N ALA A 128 1.59 -1.90 -19.11
CA ALA A 128 1.61 -0.68 -18.31
C ALA A 128 2.80 0.24 -18.65
N GLU A 129 3.78 -0.20 -19.44
CA GLU A 129 4.95 0.59 -19.86
C GLU A 129 5.61 1.42 -18.73
N PRO A 130 5.93 0.82 -17.55
CA PRO A 130 6.53 1.56 -16.44
C PRO A 130 7.89 2.15 -16.80
N ALA A 131 8.14 3.36 -16.30
CA ALA A 131 9.43 4.00 -16.44
C ALA A 131 10.53 3.19 -15.72
N GLY A 132 11.68 3.04 -16.38
CA GLY A 132 12.91 2.57 -15.74
C GLY A 132 12.92 1.11 -15.32
N LEU A 133 12.26 0.19 -16.04
CA LEU A 133 12.31 -1.27 -15.79
C LEU A 133 13.73 -1.85 -15.63
N GLY A 134 14.76 -1.13 -16.08
CA GLY A 134 16.16 -1.57 -16.01
C GLY A 134 16.39 -2.83 -16.83
N GLU A 135 17.53 -3.46 -16.63
CA GLU A 135 17.79 -4.84 -17.07
C GLU A 135 17.98 -5.70 -15.82
N VAL A 136 17.36 -6.87 -15.78
CA VAL A 136 17.54 -7.83 -14.67
C VAL A 136 18.21 -9.10 -15.21
N ALA A 137 19.28 -9.55 -14.56
CA ALA A 137 20.08 -10.68 -15.05
C ALA A 137 19.31 -12.00 -15.14
N GLN A 138 18.21 -12.16 -14.38
CA GLN A 138 17.37 -13.35 -14.39
C GLN A 138 15.90 -12.96 -14.47
N HIS A 139 15.15 -13.69 -15.29
CA HIS A 139 13.71 -13.53 -15.47
C HIS A 139 13.30 -12.10 -15.87
N ASP A 140 14.09 -11.39 -16.69
CA ASP A 140 13.68 -10.10 -17.23
C ASP A 140 12.31 -10.18 -17.92
N VAL A 141 11.43 -9.23 -17.60
CA VAL A 141 10.07 -9.15 -18.14
C VAL A 141 10.04 -9.02 -19.66
N ARG A 142 11.09 -8.46 -20.27
CA ARG A 142 11.18 -8.22 -21.72
C ARG A 142 11.63 -9.46 -22.51
N ASN A 143 12.35 -10.37 -21.87
CA ASN A 143 13.12 -11.40 -22.59
C ASN A 143 12.78 -12.83 -22.18
N ASN A 144 11.96 -13.06 -21.15
CA ASN A 144 11.70 -14.41 -20.64
C ASN A 144 10.22 -14.70 -20.44
N LYS A 145 9.83 -15.96 -20.71
CA LYS A 145 8.63 -16.60 -20.16
C LYS A 145 9.07 -17.50 -19.00
N PRO A 146 9.11 -17.00 -17.76
CA PRO A 146 9.63 -17.78 -16.64
C PRO A 146 8.71 -18.98 -16.38
N ASP A 147 9.25 -20.21 -16.38
CA ASP A 147 8.49 -21.41 -16.00
C ASP A 147 8.50 -21.61 -14.47
N VAL A 148 8.40 -20.51 -13.71
CA VAL A 148 8.43 -20.49 -12.24
C VAL A 148 7.30 -19.64 -11.69
N GLY A 149 6.94 -19.82 -10.42
CA GLY A 149 5.88 -19.06 -9.76
C GLY A 149 6.24 -17.59 -9.49
N LEU A 150 5.22 -16.72 -9.40
CA LEU A 150 5.43 -15.26 -9.32
C LEU A 150 6.21 -14.86 -8.07
N LEU A 151 5.99 -15.54 -6.94
CA LEU A 151 6.78 -15.31 -5.72
C LEU A 151 8.28 -15.59 -5.93
N GLN A 152 8.63 -16.59 -6.75
CA GLN A 152 10.02 -16.91 -7.05
C GLN A 152 10.65 -15.82 -7.93
N VAL A 153 9.91 -15.30 -8.90
CA VAL A 153 10.34 -14.14 -9.68
C VAL A 153 10.56 -12.92 -8.77
N MET A 154 9.57 -12.57 -7.94
CA MET A 154 9.66 -11.42 -7.03
C MET A 154 10.86 -11.54 -6.09
N ARG A 155 11.25 -12.77 -5.70
CA ARG A 155 12.47 -13.02 -4.91
C ARG A 155 13.76 -12.57 -5.60
N THR A 156 13.84 -12.63 -6.92
CA THR A 156 15.00 -12.15 -7.68
C THR A 156 15.08 -10.62 -7.74
N ALA A 157 13.92 -9.94 -7.78
CA ALA A 157 13.84 -8.48 -7.86
C ALA A 157 13.86 -7.77 -6.50
N GLN A 158 13.60 -8.47 -5.39
CA GLN A 158 13.36 -7.89 -4.06
C GLN A 158 14.40 -6.89 -3.52
N ARG A 159 15.64 -6.93 -4.04
CA ARG A 159 16.72 -6.01 -3.61
C ARG A 159 16.62 -4.64 -4.27
N HIS A 160 16.05 -4.58 -5.48
CA HIS A 160 15.96 -3.38 -6.33
C HIS A 160 14.50 -2.93 -6.56
N ASP A 161 13.53 -3.74 -6.14
CA ASP A 161 12.11 -3.43 -6.20
C ASP A 161 11.42 -3.70 -4.85
N ARG A 162 10.85 -2.65 -4.24
CA ARG A 162 10.22 -2.74 -2.92
C ARG A 162 8.84 -3.37 -2.97
N ILE A 163 8.14 -3.33 -4.10
CA ILE A 163 6.89 -4.07 -4.31
C ILE A 163 7.21 -5.58 -4.31
N ALA A 164 8.24 -5.99 -5.06
CA ALA A 164 8.72 -7.37 -5.04
C ALA A 164 9.16 -7.81 -3.63
N ARG A 165 9.78 -6.91 -2.85
CA ARG A 165 10.09 -7.16 -1.43
C ARG A 165 8.84 -7.50 -0.61
N GLN A 166 7.68 -6.88 -0.86
CA GLN A 166 6.44 -7.17 -0.14
C GLN A 166 5.97 -8.60 -0.37
N TYR A 167 6.06 -9.10 -1.60
CA TYR A 167 5.71 -10.48 -1.93
C TYR A 167 6.57 -11.47 -1.11
N VAL A 168 7.87 -11.17 -0.97
CA VAL A 168 8.82 -12.06 -0.29
C VAL A 168 8.68 -12.02 1.23
N ASN A 169 8.43 -10.85 1.81
CA ASN A 169 8.38 -10.66 3.26
C ASN A 169 6.95 -10.69 3.85
N ASN A 170 5.96 -11.13 3.06
CA ASN A 170 4.55 -11.13 3.43
C ASN A 170 4.05 -9.75 3.90
N TYR A 171 4.35 -8.73 3.08
CA TYR A 171 3.88 -7.35 3.20
C TYR A 171 4.32 -6.68 4.51
N ALA A 172 5.54 -6.96 4.98
CA ALA A 172 6.02 -6.46 6.26
C ALA A 172 6.03 -4.93 6.34
N ASP A 173 6.37 -4.22 5.26
CA ASP A 173 6.39 -2.75 5.31
C ASP A 173 4.97 -2.18 5.39
N VAL A 174 4.01 -2.85 4.75
CA VAL A 174 2.59 -2.48 4.81
C VAL A 174 2.04 -2.77 6.22
N PHE A 175 2.15 -4.00 6.72
CA PHE A 175 1.53 -4.43 7.98
C PHE A 175 2.26 -3.92 9.23
N ASP A 176 3.58 -3.80 9.19
CA ASP A 176 4.39 -3.53 10.38
C ASP A 176 4.86 -2.06 10.45
N VAL A 177 4.70 -1.28 9.38
CA VAL A 177 5.05 0.15 9.35
C VAL A 177 3.85 1.01 9.00
N ALA A 178 3.30 0.88 7.79
CA ALA A 178 2.30 1.81 7.29
C ALA A 178 0.94 1.67 7.99
N VAL A 179 0.44 0.45 8.20
CA VAL A 179 -0.83 0.20 8.90
C VAL A 179 -0.80 0.72 10.36
N PRO A 180 0.24 0.46 11.18
CA PRO A 180 0.37 1.08 12.49
C PRO A 180 0.35 2.61 12.43
N ARG A 181 1.08 3.23 11.49
CA ARG A 181 1.07 4.68 11.31
C ARG A 181 -0.31 5.24 10.99
N LEU A 182 -1.09 4.54 10.15
CA LEU A 182 -2.47 4.93 9.86
C LEU A 182 -3.36 4.88 11.11
N TYR A 183 -3.25 3.84 11.93
CA TYR A 183 -4.03 3.74 13.16
C TYR A 183 -3.60 4.78 14.21
N ASP A 184 -2.31 4.94 14.45
CA ASP A 184 -1.77 5.93 15.40
C ASP A 184 -2.14 7.37 14.97
N GLY A 185 -2.05 7.68 13.68
CA GLY A 185 -2.44 8.98 13.13
C GLY A 185 -3.94 9.24 13.28
N MET A 186 -4.78 8.23 13.04
CA MET A 186 -6.23 8.34 13.25
C MET A 186 -6.58 8.56 14.72
N GLU A 187 -5.97 7.82 15.64
CA GLU A 187 -6.20 7.98 17.08
C GLU A 187 -5.78 9.38 17.55
N ARG A 188 -4.68 9.90 16.99
CA ARG A 188 -4.12 11.19 17.39
C ARG A 188 -4.86 12.39 16.81
N TRP A 189 -5.18 12.38 15.53
CA TRP A 189 -5.68 13.57 14.83
C TRP A 189 -7.14 13.46 14.42
N GLY A 190 -7.74 12.27 14.45
CA GLY A 190 -9.09 12.04 13.94
C GLY A 190 -9.24 12.29 12.44
N ASP A 191 -8.12 12.40 11.72
CA ASP A 191 -8.07 12.81 10.31
C ASP A 191 -7.25 11.80 9.51
N GLU A 192 -7.93 11.11 8.57
CA GLU A 192 -7.32 10.07 7.76
C GLU A 192 -6.35 10.63 6.70
N VAL A 193 -6.54 11.87 6.27
CA VAL A 193 -5.64 12.54 5.33
C VAL A 193 -4.27 12.73 5.98
N TRP A 194 -4.25 13.16 7.24
CA TRP A 194 -3.02 13.30 8.02
C TRP A 194 -2.41 11.97 8.45
N ALA A 195 -3.24 11.00 8.82
CA ALA A 195 -2.77 9.63 9.07
C ALA A 195 -2.08 9.04 7.82
N THR A 196 -2.64 9.29 6.65
CA THR A 196 -2.10 8.86 5.35
C THR A 196 -0.78 9.56 5.04
N ALA A 197 -0.68 10.88 5.25
CA ALA A 197 0.57 11.61 5.10
C ALA A 197 1.67 11.06 6.05
N SER A 198 1.31 10.71 7.29
CA SER A 198 2.23 10.10 8.25
C SER A 198 2.70 8.70 7.82
N ALA A 199 1.81 7.87 7.29
CA ALA A 199 2.17 6.56 6.75
C ALA A 199 3.12 6.68 5.55
N TYR A 200 2.82 7.58 4.61
CA TYR A 200 3.65 7.88 3.44
C TYR A 200 5.06 8.33 3.85
N VAL A 201 5.16 9.35 4.71
CA VAL A 201 6.45 9.89 5.15
C VAL A 201 7.23 8.85 5.96
N GLY A 202 6.56 8.07 6.81
CA GLY A 202 7.19 6.99 7.57
C GLY A 202 7.79 5.89 6.68
N LEU A 203 7.13 5.55 5.57
CA LEU A 203 7.69 4.63 4.56
C LEU A 203 8.90 5.26 3.85
N LEU A 204 8.75 6.48 3.34
CA LEU A 204 9.79 7.18 2.59
C LEU A 204 11.05 7.45 3.44
N ALA A 205 10.86 7.76 4.72
CA ALA A 205 11.95 7.97 5.68
C ALA A 205 12.73 6.69 5.99
N ARG A 206 12.06 5.53 5.98
CA ARG A 206 12.64 4.26 6.40
C ARG A 206 13.29 3.49 5.25
N PHE A 207 12.79 3.67 4.03
CA PHE A 207 13.19 2.88 2.88
C PHE A 207 13.47 3.79 1.67
N PRO A 208 14.68 3.71 1.06
CA PRO A 208 14.94 4.35 -0.22
C PRO A 208 13.89 3.94 -1.26
N ASP A 209 13.26 4.94 -1.88
CA ASP A 209 12.15 4.71 -2.81
C ASP A 209 12.67 4.12 -4.13
N THR A 210 12.18 2.94 -4.51
CA THR A 210 12.69 2.24 -5.70
C THR A 210 12.25 2.89 -7.01
N HIS A 211 11.21 3.74 -7.03
CA HIS A 211 10.91 4.56 -8.20
C HIS A 211 11.97 5.65 -8.37
N ILE A 212 12.40 6.30 -7.29
CA ILE A 212 13.51 7.26 -7.33
C ILE A 212 14.81 6.54 -7.75
N GLU A 213 15.12 5.41 -7.13
CA GLU A 213 16.34 4.64 -7.44
C GLU A 213 16.43 4.28 -8.93
N ARG A 214 15.35 3.78 -9.53
CA ARG A 214 15.32 3.43 -10.96
C ARG A 214 15.57 4.62 -11.89
N LYS A 215 15.10 5.82 -11.52
CA LYS A 215 15.18 7.02 -12.37
C LYS A 215 16.44 7.85 -12.13
N TYR A 216 16.94 7.87 -10.89
CA TYR A 216 17.98 8.81 -10.44
C TYR A 216 19.13 8.15 -9.66
N GLY A 217 19.06 6.85 -9.39
CA GLY A 217 20.08 6.09 -8.67
C GLY A 217 19.87 6.04 -7.15
N LEU A 218 20.53 5.06 -6.52
CA LEU A 218 20.39 4.74 -5.10
C LEU A 218 20.81 5.90 -4.18
N GLN A 219 21.86 6.64 -4.53
CA GLN A 219 22.35 7.74 -3.70
C GLN A 219 21.25 8.81 -3.50
N LEU A 220 20.59 9.23 -4.58
CA LEU A 220 19.51 10.22 -4.45
C LEU A 220 18.33 9.65 -3.65
N ALA A 221 17.97 8.39 -3.85
CA ALA A 221 16.91 7.75 -3.08
C ALA A 221 17.23 7.73 -1.57
N GLN A 222 18.47 7.45 -1.19
CA GLN A 222 18.94 7.51 0.20
C GLN A 222 18.93 8.93 0.76
N ASP A 223 19.37 9.92 -0.01
CA ASP A 223 19.37 11.33 0.39
C ASP A 223 17.93 11.82 0.63
N ILE A 224 16.97 11.44 -0.23
CA ILE A 224 15.55 11.75 -0.03
C ILE A 224 15.01 11.08 1.23
N SER A 225 15.32 9.81 1.50
CA SER A 225 14.92 9.14 2.75
C SER A 225 15.50 9.82 3.99
N ALA A 226 16.77 10.21 3.97
CA ALA A 226 17.40 10.92 5.09
C ALA A 226 16.72 12.26 5.40
N ARG A 227 16.26 12.97 4.35
CA ARG A 227 15.52 14.22 4.51
C ARG A 227 14.07 14.00 4.95
N ALA A 228 13.41 12.97 4.41
CA ALA A 228 12.09 12.56 4.85
C ALA A 228 12.09 12.14 6.33
N LYS A 229 13.21 11.59 6.83
CA LYS A 229 13.37 11.26 8.26
C LYS A 229 13.20 12.46 9.18
N HIS A 230 13.64 13.65 8.78
CA HIS A 230 13.41 14.86 9.59
C HIS A 230 11.93 15.23 9.66
N LEU A 231 11.18 15.06 8.57
CA LEU A 231 9.73 15.27 8.57
C LEU A 231 9.02 14.17 9.38
N ASP A 232 9.51 12.93 9.31
CA ASP A 232 9.00 11.81 10.10
C ASP A 232 9.15 12.08 11.60
N ASP A 233 10.30 12.63 12.03
CA ASP A 233 10.53 13.02 13.42
C ASP A 233 9.55 14.11 13.88
N MET A 234 9.23 15.08 13.02
CA MET A 234 8.19 16.08 13.30
C MET A 234 6.80 15.45 13.39
N LEU A 235 6.46 14.53 12.49
CA LEU A 235 5.18 13.82 12.50
C LEU A 235 5.01 12.96 13.77
N LEU A 236 6.10 12.40 14.29
CA LEU A 236 6.12 11.59 15.52
C LEU A 236 6.14 12.41 16.81
N ASP A 237 6.57 13.66 16.78
CA ASP A 237 6.51 14.56 17.94
C ASP A 237 5.05 14.72 18.38
N LYS A 238 4.73 14.36 19.63
CA LYS A 238 3.38 14.40 20.22
C LYS A 238 2.76 15.81 20.25
N GLN A 239 3.57 16.86 20.22
CA GLN A 239 3.08 18.26 20.22
C GLN A 239 2.75 18.76 18.81
N ALA A 240 3.17 18.05 17.77
CA ALA A 240 2.87 18.45 16.40
C ALA A 240 1.37 18.43 16.11
N THR A 241 0.92 19.42 15.36
CA THR A 241 -0.44 19.49 14.82
C THR A 241 -0.38 19.54 13.29
N PRO A 242 -1.45 19.10 12.59
CA PRO A 242 -1.65 19.36 11.17
C PRO A 242 -1.19 20.75 10.69
N HIS A 243 -1.57 21.79 11.43
CA HIS A 243 -1.22 23.17 11.12
C HIS A 243 0.31 23.41 11.13
N THR A 244 1.01 22.89 12.14
CA THR A 244 2.48 23.04 12.25
C THR A 244 3.26 22.19 11.24
N LEU A 245 2.67 21.09 10.78
CA LEU A 245 3.30 20.12 9.88
C LEU A 245 3.14 20.49 8.41
N PHE A 246 2.10 21.27 8.08
CA PHE A 246 1.76 21.60 6.69
C PHE A 246 2.89 22.31 5.95
N ALA A 247 3.43 23.40 6.50
CA ALA A 247 4.46 24.18 5.81
C ALA A 247 5.76 23.40 5.53
N PRO A 248 6.33 22.63 6.48
CA PRO A 248 7.47 21.75 6.22
C PRO A 248 7.21 20.72 5.11
N LEU A 249 6.05 20.07 5.12
CA LEU A 249 5.67 19.08 4.12
C LEU A 249 5.47 19.72 2.74
N ALA A 250 4.76 20.84 2.67
CA ALA A 250 4.50 21.56 1.42
C ALA A 250 5.80 22.07 0.77
N ARG A 251 6.76 22.54 1.58
CA ARG A 251 8.08 22.94 1.08
C ARG A 251 8.84 21.76 0.49
N PHE A 252 8.80 20.60 1.15
CA PHE A 252 9.48 19.41 0.62
C PHE A 252 8.79 18.89 -0.64
N ASP A 253 7.45 18.93 -0.70
CA ASP A 253 6.68 18.61 -1.90
C ASP A 253 7.08 19.47 -3.09
N ALA A 254 7.06 20.79 -2.92
CA ALA A 254 7.44 21.75 -3.96
C ALA A 254 8.87 21.53 -4.46
N GLU A 255 9.81 21.22 -3.55
CA GLU A 255 11.19 20.95 -3.94
C GLU A 255 11.33 19.67 -4.79
N LEU A 256 10.72 18.57 -4.35
CA LEU A 256 10.80 17.30 -5.08
C LEU A 256 10.14 17.43 -6.46
N LYS A 257 8.97 18.08 -6.53
CA LYS A 257 8.26 18.34 -7.79
C LYS A 257 9.05 19.27 -8.71
N GLY A 258 9.65 20.33 -8.18
CA GLY A 258 10.53 21.22 -8.94
C GLY A 258 11.75 20.52 -9.55
N LYS A 259 12.15 19.38 -8.99
CA LYS A 259 13.23 18.51 -9.50
C LYS A 259 12.73 17.30 -10.28
N GLY A 260 11.41 17.14 -10.46
CA GLY A 260 10.81 15.96 -11.11
C GLY A 260 11.01 14.65 -10.33
N ILE A 261 11.25 14.71 -9.02
CA ILE A 261 11.47 13.55 -8.15
C ILE A 261 10.12 13.04 -7.64
N ASN A 262 9.83 11.75 -7.91
CA ASN A 262 8.60 11.10 -7.50
C ASN A 262 8.90 9.88 -6.61
N PRO A 263 8.64 9.94 -5.29
CA PRO A 263 8.67 8.76 -4.43
C PRO A 263 7.38 7.93 -4.59
N GLY A 264 7.22 7.35 -5.79
CA GLY A 264 6.00 6.65 -6.18
C GLY A 264 5.83 5.29 -5.51
N THR A 265 6.92 4.57 -5.20
CA THR A 265 6.80 3.28 -4.51
C THR A 265 6.26 3.45 -3.08
N SER A 266 6.62 4.54 -2.41
CA SER A 266 6.07 4.91 -1.09
C SER A 266 4.58 5.24 -1.17
N ALA A 267 4.13 5.85 -2.28
CA ALA A 267 2.71 6.09 -2.55
C ALA A 267 1.95 4.76 -2.76
N ASP A 268 2.47 3.87 -3.61
CA ASP A 268 1.88 2.55 -3.86
C ASP A 268 1.69 1.74 -2.57
N LEU A 269 2.72 1.70 -1.72
CA LEU A 269 2.68 1.03 -0.41
C LEU A 269 1.68 1.68 0.56
N THR A 270 1.50 3.01 0.46
CA THR A 270 0.49 3.74 1.26
C THR A 270 -0.92 3.33 0.86
N VAL A 271 -1.21 3.20 -0.44
CA VAL A 271 -2.51 2.69 -0.94
C VAL A 271 -2.77 1.26 -0.45
N ALA A 272 -1.76 0.39 -0.49
CA ALA A 272 -1.88 -0.97 0.02
C ALA A 272 -2.20 -0.99 1.52
N ALA A 273 -1.58 -0.11 2.31
CA ALA A 273 -1.85 0.02 3.74
C ALA A 273 -3.27 0.54 4.04
N LEU A 274 -3.74 1.53 3.29
CA LEU A 274 -5.11 2.02 3.37
C LEU A 274 -6.13 0.93 3.01
N THR A 275 -5.84 0.13 1.98
CA THR A 275 -6.66 -1.03 1.59
C THR A 275 -6.73 -2.05 2.73
N VAL A 276 -5.59 -2.40 3.35
CA VAL A 276 -5.54 -3.29 4.52
C VAL A 276 -6.37 -2.71 5.68
N LYS A 277 -6.19 -1.43 6.04
CA LYS A 277 -6.94 -0.78 7.12
C LYS A 277 -8.45 -0.84 6.87
N ARG A 278 -8.89 -0.61 5.63
CA ARG A 278 -10.31 -0.66 5.24
C ARG A 278 -10.86 -2.07 5.33
N LEU A 279 -10.16 -3.06 4.78
CA LEU A 279 -10.55 -4.48 4.90
C LEU A 279 -10.60 -4.96 6.36
N GLN A 280 -9.67 -4.52 7.20
CA GLN A 280 -9.68 -4.83 8.64
C GLN A 280 -10.87 -4.18 9.36
N ALA A 281 -11.27 -2.96 8.99
CA ALA A 281 -12.46 -2.33 9.53
C ALA A 281 -13.73 -3.13 9.18
N TYR A 282 -13.89 -3.54 7.92
CA TYR A 282 -15.00 -4.41 7.49
C TYR A 282 -15.06 -5.73 8.28
N LEU A 283 -13.93 -6.37 8.59
CA LEU A 283 -13.90 -7.59 9.40
C LEU A 283 -14.32 -7.34 10.85
N LYS A 284 -14.00 -6.17 11.41
CA LYS A 284 -14.42 -5.79 12.77
C LYS A 284 -15.93 -5.52 12.80
N ASP A 285 -16.43 -4.74 11.84
CA ASP A 285 -17.84 -4.33 11.79
C ASP A 285 -18.78 -5.52 11.48
N SER A 286 -18.28 -6.53 10.76
CA SER A 286 -19.02 -7.78 10.49
C SER A 286 -18.93 -8.83 11.60
N GLY A 287 -18.25 -8.55 12.71
CA GLY A 287 -18.10 -9.48 13.85
C GLY A 287 -17.21 -10.70 13.56
N GLN A 288 -16.38 -10.67 12.52
CA GLN A 288 -15.58 -11.81 12.05
C GLN A 288 -14.14 -11.84 12.59
N MET A 289 -13.77 -10.93 13.50
CA MET A 289 -12.45 -10.89 14.17
C MET A 289 -12.59 -11.17 15.69
N PRO A 290 -11.87 -12.15 16.25
CA PRO A 290 -11.67 -12.23 17.69
C PRO A 290 -10.86 -11.02 18.17
N PHE A 291 -11.30 -10.43 19.28
CA PHE A 291 -10.63 -9.31 19.93
C PHE A 291 -9.21 -9.70 20.40
N PHE A 292 -8.17 -9.14 19.79
CA PHE A 292 -6.83 -9.05 20.40
C PHE A 292 -6.57 -7.59 20.81
N GLY A 293 -7.32 -7.12 21.80
CA GLY A 293 -6.96 -5.92 22.54
C GLY A 293 -5.70 -6.20 23.37
N ARG A 294 -4.83 -5.19 23.46
CA ARG A 294 -3.67 -5.20 24.35
C ARG A 294 -4.12 -5.60 25.76
N GLY A 295 -3.44 -6.57 26.35
CA GLY A 295 -3.70 -7.01 27.72
C GLY A 295 -3.61 -5.83 28.68
N THR A 296 -4.75 -5.44 29.24
CA THR A 296 -4.80 -4.81 30.55
C THR A 296 -4.70 -5.93 31.59
N GLY A 297 -3.74 -5.81 32.51
CA GLY A 297 -3.41 -6.81 33.52
C GLY A 297 -4.58 -7.24 34.42
N PRO A 298 -4.35 -8.26 35.28
CA PRO A 298 -5.41 -8.92 36.03
C PRO A 298 -6.09 -7.93 36.97
N GLY A 299 -7.41 -7.84 36.83
CA GLY A 299 -8.28 -7.04 37.68
C GLY A 299 -8.17 -7.46 39.14
N CYS A 300 -8.11 -6.46 40.02
CA CYS A 300 -8.34 -6.60 41.44
C CYS A 300 -9.65 -7.32 41.69
N VAL A 301 -9.57 -8.44 42.40
CA VAL A 301 -10.71 -9.14 42.99
C VAL A 301 -11.17 -8.31 44.18
N SER A 302 -12.36 -7.70 44.09
CA SER A 302 -13.07 -7.17 45.25
C SER A 302 -13.93 -8.28 45.84
N SER A 303 -13.55 -8.74 47.03
CA SER A 303 -14.34 -9.65 47.87
C SER A 303 -15.60 -8.96 48.39
N PRO A 304 -16.75 -9.67 48.53
CA PRO A 304 -17.91 -9.12 49.20
C PRO A 304 -17.73 -9.23 50.72
N VAL A 305 -17.83 -8.10 51.42
CA VAL A 305 -17.91 -8.05 52.88
C VAL A 305 -19.33 -8.47 53.28
N SER A 306 -19.43 -9.61 53.96
CA SER A 306 -20.58 -10.00 54.75
C SER A 306 -20.66 -9.17 56.03
N SER A 307 -21.75 -8.45 56.25
CA SER A 307 -22.10 -7.90 57.57
C SER A 307 -23.44 -8.46 58.05
N THR A 308 -23.36 -9.44 58.94
CA THR A 308 -24.41 -9.78 59.90
C THR A 308 -24.27 -8.91 61.15
N ALA A 309 -25.40 -8.58 61.77
CA ALA A 309 -25.65 -8.16 63.18
C ALA A 309 -26.24 -6.75 63.35
N ASN A 310 -27.58 -6.64 63.28
CA ASN A 310 -28.50 -6.63 64.43
C ASN A 310 -29.93 -6.38 63.96
#